data_AF-X1Q8N9-F1
#
_entry.id   AF-X1Q8N9-F1
#
_cell.length_a   1.000
_cell.length_b   1.000
_cell.length_c   1.000
_cell.angle_alpha   90.00
_cell.angle_beta   90.00
_cell.angle_gamma   90.00
#
_symmetry.space_group_name_H-M   'P 1'
#
loop_
_entity.id
_entity.type
_entity.pdbx_description
1 polymer ?
#
loop_
_entity_poly.entity_id
_entity_poly.type
_entity_poly.pdbx_seq_one_letter_code
_entity_poly.pdbx_strand_id
1 'polypeptide(L)'
;MLEAGEDPLYIARRLVRFASEDIGMADPQALVVAMAAQQAVHFIGMPEGNLALAEAAVYLATAPKSNSLYQAYSRVQKEIKYGSSESVPLHLRNPVTPLMKDIGYGKGYKYAHDYPEHFVEQQNLPDWIF
;
A
#
# COMPACT_ATOMS: atom_id res chain seq x y z
N MET A 1 5.38 25.44 11.59
CA MET A 1 4.18 25.02 10.85
C MET A 1 2.93 25.48 11.61
N LEU A 2 2.56 24.85 12.73
CA LEU A 2 1.36 25.25 13.51
C LEU A 2 1.39 26.71 13.98
N GLU A 3 2.44 27.14 14.69
CA GLU A 3 2.59 28.53 15.15
C GLU A 3 2.73 29.55 14.01
N ALA A 4 3.08 29.07 12.81
CA ALA A 4 3.16 29.91 11.61
C ALA A 4 1.81 30.03 10.88
N GLY A 5 0.73 29.44 11.42
CA GLY A 5 -0.62 29.50 10.86
C GLY A 5 -0.89 28.49 9.73
N GLU A 6 -0.07 27.45 9.59
CA GLU A 6 -0.36 26.39 8.61
C GLU A 6 -1.58 25.56 9.00
N ASP A 7 -2.33 25.11 8.00
CA ASP A 7 -3.45 24.17 8.18
C ASP A 7 -2.95 22.88 8.90
N PRO A 8 -3.47 22.53 10.08
CA PRO A 8 -3.11 21.30 10.79
C PRO A 8 -3.30 20.03 9.94
N LEU A 9 -4.30 20.02 9.04
CA LEU A 9 -4.51 18.90 8.14
C LEU A 9 -3.43 18.84 7.05
N TYR A 10 -2.78 19.95 6.70
CA TYR A 10 -1.60 19.92 5.83
C TYR A 10 -0.46 19.15 6.49
N ILE A 11 -0.20 19.41 7.77
CA ILE A 11 0.81 18.70 8.54
C ILE A 11 0.45 17.21 8.63
N ALA A 12 -0.81 16.89 8.96
CA ALA A 12 -1.28 15.52 9.03
C ALA A 12 -1.07 14.75 7.71
N ARG A 13 -1.38 15.37 6.55
CA ARG A 13 -1.12 14.80 5.22
C ARG A 13 0.36 14.50 5.00
N ARG A 14 1.26 15.38 5.48
CA ARG A 14 2.72 15.15 5.40
C ARG A 14 3.17 13.99 6.28
N LEU A 15 2.62 13.87 7.50
CA LEU A 15 2.93 12.74 8.38
C LEU A 15 2.45 11.40 7.80
N VAL A 16 1.26 11.34 7.20
CA VAL A 16 0.77 10.16 6.48
C VAL A 16 1.68 9.78 5.31
N ARG A 17 2.19 10.79 4.59
CA ARG A 17 3.15 10.54 3.52
C ARG A 17 4.46 9.97 4.05
N PHE A 18 5.01 10.58 5.10
CA PHE A 18 6.23 10.11 5.77
C PHE A 18 6.09 8.65 6.25
N ALA A 19 4.96 8.30 6.87
CA ALA A 19 4.66 6.95 7.32
C ALA A 19 4.71 5.89 6.20
N SER A 20 4.17 6.20 5.03
CA SER A 20 4.12 5.26 3.90
C SER A 20 5.38 5.23 3.04
N GLU A 21 6.10 6.35 2.94
CA GLU A 21 7.26 6.51 2.06
C GLU A 21 8.58 6.09 2.72
N ASP A 22 8.84 6.54 3.96
CA ASP A 22 10.15 6.38 4.59
C ASP A 22 10.17 5.34 5.71
N ILE A 23 9.01 4.90 6.20
CA ILE A 23 8.88 3.82 7.19
C ILE A 23 8.31 2.57 6.53
N GLY A 24 7.14 2.69 5.89
CA GLY A 24 6.55 1.64 5.07
C GLY A 24 6.44 0.30 5.79
N MET A 25 6.98 -0.76 5.18
CA MET A 25 6.92 -2.11 5.73
C MET A 25 7.89 -2.38 6.89
N ALA A 26 8.80 -1.45 7.22
CA ALA A 26 9.65 -1.61 8.40
C ALA A 26 8.85 -1.50 9.71
N ASP A 27 7.79 -0.68 9.70
CA ASP A 27 6.80 -0.60 10.77
C ASP A 27 5.44 -0.15 10.22
N PRO A 28 4.55 -1.09 9.86
CA PRO A 28 3.23 -0.76 9.32
C PRO A 28 2.32 0.03 10.27
N GLN A 29 2.60 0.05 11.59
CA GLN A 29 1.81 0.83 12.55
C GLN A 29 1.97 2.34 12.36
N ALA A 30 3.07 2.79 11.73
CA ALA A 30 3.30 4.19 11.42
C ALA A 30 2.13 4.86 10.66
N LEU A 31 1.54 4.15 9.69
CA LEU A 31 0.39 4.68 8.95
C LEU A 31 -0.84 4.80 9.84
N VAL A 32 -1.08 3.82 10.71
CA VAL A 32 -2.20 3.82 11.67
C VAL A 32 -2.07 5.00 12.64
N VAL A 33 -0.87 5.21 13.21
CA VAL A 33 -0.58 6.32 14.12
C VAL A 33 -0.79 7.68 13.44
N ALA A 34 -0.29 7.85 12.21
CA ALA A 34 -0.48 9.09 11.47
C ALA A 34 -1.96 9.38 11.15
N MET A 35 -2.74 8.34 10.81
CA MET A 35 -4.18 8.46 10.61
C MET A 35 -4.93 8.78 11.90
N ALA A 36 -4.55 8.16 13.03
CA ALA A 36 -5.13 8.45 14.34
C ALA A 36 -4.86 9.91 14.75
N ALA A 37 -3.65 10.43 14.49
CA ALA A 37 -3.31 11.82 14.74
C ALA A 37 -4.16 12.78 13.90
N GLN A 38 -4.35 12.48 12.62
CA GLN A 38 -5.25 13.24 11.75
C GLN A 38 -6.68 13.24 12.30
N GLN A 39 -7.18 12.08 12.73
CA GLN A 39 -8.53 11.95 13.28
C GLN A 39 -8.67 12.73 14.60
N ALA A 40 -7.67 12.68 15.48
CA ALA A 40 -7.66 13.45 16.72
C ALA A 40 -7.73 14.96 16.46
N VAL A 41 -6.95 15.47 15.49
CA VAL A 41 -7.03 16.87 15.04
C VAL A 41 -8.43 17.22 14.53
N HIS A 42 -9.04 16.34 13.74
CA HIS A 42 -10.38 16.58 13.20
C HIS A 42 -11.47 16.55 14.29
N PHE A 43 -11.35 15.63 15.24
CA PHE A 43 -12.35 15.40 16.28
C PHE A 43 -12.28 16.43 17.41
N ILE A 44 -11.07 16.70 17.92
CA ILE A 44 -10.85 17.60 19.07
C ILE A 44 -10.74 19.05 18.60
N GLY A 45 -10.17 19.29 17.42
CA GLY A 45 -9.87 20.64 16.93
C GLY A 45 -8.57 21.22 17.51
N MET A 46 -8.29 22.47 17.15
CA MET A 46 -7.12 23.22 17.65
C MET A 46 -7.53 24.19 18.77
N PRO A 47 -6.66 24.43 19.76
CA PRO A 47 -5.24 24.03 19.82
C PRO A 47 -4.96 22.59 20.29
N GLU A 48 -5.89 21.91 20.94
CA GLU A 48 -5.64 20.65 21.66
C GLU A 48 -5.16 19.49 20.75
N GLY A 49 -5.51 19.52 19.46
CA GLY A 49 -5.02 18.56 18.46
C GLY A 49 -3.52 18.67 18.14
N ASN A 50 -2.84 19.74 18.56
CA ASN A 50 -1.41 19.92 18.30
C ASN A 50 -0.55 18.79 18.87
N LEU A 51 -0.91 18.27 20.05
CA LEU A 51 -0.15 17.25 20.74
C LEU A 51 -0.24 15.90 20.03
N ALA A 52 -1.39 15.59 19.42
CA ALA A 52 -1.54 14.39 18.61
C ALA A 52 -0.64 14.43 17.36
N LEU A 53 -0.50 15.59 16.71
CA LEU A 53 0.45 15.76 15.60
C LEU A 53 1.90 15.64 16.07
N ALA A 54 2.22 16.19 17.24
CA ALA A 54 3.56 16.10 17.82
C ALA A 54 3.92 14.65 18.19
N GLU A 55 3.00 13.93 18.83
CA GLU A 55 3.14 12.52 19.18
C GLU A 55 3.43 11.67 17.93
N ALA A 56 2.63 11.84 16.88
CA ALA A 56 2.86 11.14 15.62
C ALA A 56 4.20 11.51 14.99
N ALA A 57 4.59 12.79 15.00
CA ALA A 57 5.88 13.21 14.46
C ALA A 57 7.06 12.55 15.18
N VAL A 58 7.01 12.45 16.51
CA VAL A 58 8.03 11.76 17.31
C VAL A 58 8.06 10.26 16.99
N TYR A 59 6.90 9.61 16.96
CA TYR A 59 6.78 8.19 16.59
C TYR A 59 7.45 7.92 15.24
N LEU A 60 7.08 8.69 14.20
CA LEU A 60 7.62 8.52 12.85
C LEU A 60 9.11 8.83 12.81
N ALA A 61 9.59 9.83 13.55
CA ALA A 61 11.00 10.17 13.61
C ALA A 61 11.85 9.01 14.16
N THR A 62 11.36 8.31 15.19
CA THR A 62 12.08 7.22 15.86
C THR A 62 11.84 5.82 15.27
N ALA A 63 10.82 5.65 14.43
CA ALA A 63 10.50 4.37 13.80
C ALA A 63 11.63 3.85 12.89
N PRO A 64 11.77 2.53 12.71
CA PRO A 64 12.70 1.97 11.71
C PRO A 64 12.33 2.46 10.31
N LYS A 65 13.33 2.75 9.47
CA LYS A 65 13.14 3.36 8.15
C LYS A 65 13.30 2.34 7.03
N SER A 66 12.37 2.35 6.08
CA SER A 66 12.46 1.59 4.84
C SER A 66 11.65 2.25 3.74
N ASN A 67 12.32 2.60 2.64
CA ASN A 67 11.68 3.05 1.42
C ASN A 67 11.47 1.91 0.39
N SER A 68 11.61 0.64 0.80
CA SER A 68 11.53 -0.52 -0.10
C SER A 68 10.19 -0.58 -0.84
N LEU A 69 9.08 -0.31 -0.14
CA LEU A 69 7.75 -0.23 -0.72
C LEU A 69 7.64 0.88 -1.77
N TYR A 70 8.15 2.08 -1.45
CA TYR A 70 8.14 3.21 -2.37
C TYR A 70 8.95 2.92 -3.64
N GLN A 71 10.14 2.34 -3.50
CA GLN A 71 10.96 1.94 -4.64
C GLN A 71 10.30 0.86 -5.48
N ALA A 72 9.74 -0.18 -4.85
CA ALA A 72 9.04 -1.26 -5.55
C ALA A 72 7.86 -0.72 -6.35
N TYR A 73 7.01 0.10 -5.74
CA TYR A 73 5.89 0.72 -6.43
C TYR A 73 6.34 1.63 -7.57
N SER A 74 7.40 2.43 -7.36
CA SER A 74 7.97 3.28 -8.42
C SER A 74 8.48 2.48 -9.62
N ARG A 75 9.03 1.27 -9.39
CA ARG A 75 9.44 0.36 -10.48
C ARG A 75 8.23 -0.18 -11.22
N VAL A 76 7.20 -0.63 -10.51
CA VAL A 76 5.93 -1.09 -11.12
C VAL A 76 5.30 0.01 -11.97
N GLN A 77 5.26 1.26 -11.49
CA GLN A 77 4.73 2.38 -12.28
C GLN A 77 5.53 2.64 -13.57
N LYS A 78 6.85 2.48 -13.53
CA LYS A 78 7.69 2.59 -14.74
C LYS A 78 7.40 1.46 -15.71
N GLU A 79 7.29 0.22 -15.21
CA GLU A 79 6.99 -0.93 -16.06
C GLU A 79 5.62 -0.81 -16.73
N ILE A 80 4.59 -0.38 -16.00
CA ILE A 80 3.26 -0.14 -16.60
C ILE A 80 3.31 0.95 -17.69
N LYS A 81 4.16 1.97 -17.51
CA LYS A 81 4.22 3.11 -18.44
C LYS A 81 5.05 2.83 -19.68
N TYR A 82 6.11 2.02 -19.57
CA TYR A 82 7.13 1.86 -20.62
C TYR A 82 7.32 0.41 -21.07
N GLY A 83 6.82 -0.56 -20.31
CA GLY A 83 6.93 -1.99 -20.57
C GLY A 83 5.86 -2.53 -21.52
N SER A 84 5.86 -3.85 -21.67
CA SER A 84 4.90 -4.56 -22.52
C SER A 84 3.55 -4.71 -21.82
N SER A 85 2.47 -4.39 -22.53
CA SER A 85 1.10 -4.58 -22.02
C SER A 85 0.61 -5.99 -22.34
N GLU A 86 1.15 -6.99 -21.63
CA GLU A 86 0.69 -8.36 -21.76
C GLU A 86 -0.58 -8.63 -20.94
N SER A 87 -1.35 -9.62 -21.38
CA SER A 87 -2.59 -9.98 -20.73
C SER A 87 -2.35 -10.79 -19.45
N VAL A 88 -3.29 -10.70 -18.51
CA VAL A 88 -3.32 -11.53 -17.30
C VAL A 88 -3.20 -13.03 -17.67
N PRO A 89 -2.38 -13.84 -16.96
CA PRO A 89 -2.30 -15.29 -17.17
C PRO A 89 -3.69 -15.95 -17.14
N LEU A 90 -3.94 -16.90 -18.04
CA LEU A 90 -5.27 -17.49 -18.24
C LEU A 90 -5.87 -18.10 -16.95
N HIS A 91 -5.04 -18.77 -16.14
CA HIS A 91 -5.46 -19.37 -14.88
C HIS A 91 -5.84 -18.34 -13.81
N LEU A 92 -5.44 -17.07 -13.95
CA LEU A 92 -5.84 -15.99 -13.04
C LEU A 92 -7.06 -15.20 -13.55
N ARG A 93 -7.50 -15.43 -14.78
CA ARG A 93 -8.68 -14.73 -15.34
C ARG A 93 -9.96 -15.29 -14.75
N ASN A 94 -10.90 -14.41 -14.44
CA ASN A 94 -12.19 -14.78 -13.86
C ASN A 94 -13.09 -15.50 -14.89
N PRO A 95 -13.50 -16.77 -14.67
CA PRO A 95 -14.28 -17.54 -15.63
C PRO A 95 -15.79 -17.44 -15.38
N VAL A 96 -16.37 -16.27 -15.62
CA VAL A 96 -17.77 -15.97 -15.27
C VAL A 96 -18.78 -16.65 -16.21
N THR A 97 -18.53 -16.61 -17.53
CA THR A 97 -19.46 -17.14 -18.54
C THR A 97 -19.07 -18.54 -19.01
N PRO A 98 -20.00 -19.32 -19.60
CA PRO A 98 -19.67 -20.61 -20.23
C PRO A 98 -18.57 -20.47 -21.28
N LEU A 99 -18.68 -19.46 -22.16
CA LEU A 99 -17.65 -19.17 -23.17
C LEU A 99 -16.27 -18.93 -22.54
N MET A 100 -16.18 -18.18 -21.43
CA MET A 100 -14.91 -17.93 -20.73
C MET A 100 -14.28 -19.22 -20.20
N LYS A 101 -15.09 -20.13 -19.66
CA LYS A 101 -14.64 -21.45 -19.21
C LYS A 101 -14.16 -22.30 -20.38
N ASP A 102 -14.90 -22.29 -21.49
CA ASP A 102 -14.59 -23.06 -22.70
C ASP A 102 -13.26 -22.63 -23.33
N ILE A 103 -12.96 -21.33 -23.32
CA ILE A 103 -11.67 -20.78 -23.78
C ILE A 103 -10.57 -20.84 -22.71
N GLY A 104 -10.82 -21.48 -21.56
CA GLY A 104 -9.80 -21.84 -20.58
C GLY A 104 -9.53 -20.82 -19.47
N TYR A 105 -10.41 -19.85 -19.23
CA TYR A 105 -10.24 -18.90 -18.11
C TYR A 105 -10.31 -19.68 -16.78
N GLY A 106 -9.44 -19.32 -15.84
CA GLY A 106 -9.36 -19.97 -14.52
C GLY A 106 -8.90 -21.43 -14.55
N LYS A 107 -8.70 -22.02 -15.73
CA LYS A 107 -8.26 -23.42 -15.86
C LYS A 107 -6.85 -23.56 -15.31
N GLY A 108 -6.66 -24.46 -14.35
CA GLY A 108 -5.37 -24.68 -13.71
C GLY A 108 -5.07 -23.70 -12.56
N TYR A 109 -6.02 -22.84 -12.18
CA TYR A 109 -5.88 -22.03 -10.96
C TYR A 109 -5.67 -22.92 -9.75
N LYS A 110 -4.66 -22.60 -8.94
CA LYS A 110 -4.39 -23.30 -7.70
C LYS A 110 -4.89 -22.45 -6.54
N TYR A 111 -5.94 -22.89 -5.87
CA TYR A 111 -6.45 -22.20 -4.70
C TYR A 111 -5.54 -22.46 -3.51
N ALA A 112 -4.80 -21.44 -3.07
CA ALA A 112 -3.69 -21.60 -2.13
C ALA A 112 -4.11 -22.25 -0.80
N HIS A 113 -5.34 -22.03 -0.34
CA HIS A 113 -5.84 -22.60 0.91
C HIS A 113 -5.98 -24.13 0.89
N ASP A 114 -6.08 -24.76 -0.29
CA ASP A 114 -6.17 -26.22 -0.44
C ASP A 114 -4.79 -26.91 -0.35
N TYR A 115 -3.69 -26.13 -0.30
CA TYR A 115 -2.32 -26.64 -0.25
C TYR A 115 -1.73 -26.48 1.16
N PRO A 116 -0.74 -27.33 1.53
CA PRO A 116 -0.04 -27.20 2.81
C PRO A 116 0.48 -25.78 3.05
N GLU A 117 0.44 -25.33 4.30
CA GLU A 117 0.83 -23.96 4.71
C GLU A 117 0.03 -22.84 4.01
N HIS A 118 -1.09 -23.18 3.36
CA HIS A 118 -1.89 -22.26 2.55
C HIS A 118 -1.07 -21.57 1.45
N PHE A 119 -0.07 -22.26 0.89
CA PHE A 119 0.82 -21.74 -0.13
C PHE A 119 1.00 -22.72 -1.28
N VAL A 120 1.02 -22.20 -2.50
CA VAL A 120 1.30 -22.98 -3.69
C VAL A 120 2.02 -22.13 -4.72
N GLU A 121 3.10 -22.68 -5.28
CA GLU A 121 3.79 -22.05 -6.39
C GLU A 121 2.91 -22.07 -7.64
N GLN A 122 2.61 -20.86 -8.13
CA GLN A 122 1.93 -20.60 -9.38
C GLN A 122 2.42 -19.28 -9.95
N GLN A 123 2.41 -19.18 -11.28
CA GLN A 123 2.74 -17.96 -11.97
C GLN A 123 1.69 -16.87 -11.67
N ASN A 124 2.12 -15.76 -11.09
CA ASN A 124 1.24 -14.61 -10.82
C ASN A 124 1.49 -13.44 -11.78
N LEU A 125 2.73 -13.33 -12.30
CA LEU A 125 3.12 -12.34 -13.30
C LEU A 125 3.04 -12.94 -14.72
N PRO A 126 2.78 -12.14 -15.76
CA PRO A 126 3.00 -12.53 -17.16
C PRO A 126 4.44 -13.02 -17.41
N ASP A 127 4.62 -13.79 -18.49
CA ASP A 127 5.91 -14.45 -18.82
C ASP A 127 7.09 -13.48 -19.00
N TRP A 128 6.82 -12.24 -19.42
CA TRP A 128 7.86 -11.28 -19.83
C TRP A 128 8.24 -10.20 -18.81
N ILE A 129 7.71 -10.21 -17.58
CA ILE A 129 8.03 -9.18 -16.57
C ILE A 129 9.27 -9.56 -15.75
N PHE A 130 10.44 -8.94 -16.03
CA PHE A 130 11.61 -8.82 -15.15
C PHE A 130 12.48 -7.58 -15.46
#